data_AF-A0A2V6XQ15-F1
#
_entry.id   AF-A0A2V6XQ15-F1
#
_cell.length_a   1.000
_cell.length_b   1.000
_cell.length_c   1.000
_cell.angle_alpha   90.00
_cell.angle_beta   90.00
_cell.angle_gamma   90.00
#
_symmetry.space_group_name_H-M   'P 1'
#
loop_
_entity.id
_entity.type
_entity.pdbx_description
1 polymer ?
#
loop_
_entity_poly.entity_id
_entity_poly.type
_entity_poly.pdbx_seq_one_letter_code
_entity_poly.pdbx_strand_id
1 'polypeptide(L)'
;MSSPAAPGKRRPPAPGAQRVIYRRVDWQDLRGGMKVSDMKIDTVKSSNSGILGRARSEARGYGVVLDSSSRPQADAFTNSEAFLAGVSSCGVTLIEMHARDSGIPMKAIQVTIEGARTAAEPNRFAMVTMTFEIAGVSQSQADELVATYRGR
;
A
#
# COMPACT_ATOMS: atom_id res chain seq x y z
N MET A 1 -4.64 48.13 42.03
CA MET A 1 -4.52 48.31 40.56
C MET A 1 -3.23 47.62 40.13
N SER A 2 -3.33 46.35 39.72
CA SER A 2 -2.17 45.53 39.35
C SER A 2 -2.01 45.54 37.83
N SER A 3 -0.81 45.88 37.38
CA SER A 3 -0.44 46.05 35.97
C SER A 3 -0.40 44.71 35.22
N PRO A 4 -0.77 44.63 33.93
CA PRO A 4 -0.81 43.36 33.20
C PRO A 4 0.59 42.95 32.71
N ALA A 5 0.91 41.66 32.88
CA ALA A 5 2.13 41.04 32.37
C ALA A 5 2.15 41.04 30.83
N ALA A 6 3.30 41.42 30.25
CA ALA A 6 3.51 41.46 28.81
C ALA A 6 3.46 40.06 28.17
N PRO A 7 2.98 39.92 26.92
CA PRO A 7 2.91 38.64 26.24
C PRO A 7 4.31 38.09 25.94
N GLY A 8 4.55 36.85 26.35
CA GLY A 8 5.80 36.13 26.15
C GLY A 8 6.17 36.05 24.66
N LYS A 9 7.35 36.56 24.32
CA LYS A 9 7.91 36.51 22.97
C LYS A 9 8.01 35.05 22.50
N ARG A 10 7.30 34.70 21.43
CA ARG A 10 7.48 33.41 20.73
C ARG A 10 8.94 33.31 20.30
N ARG A 11 9.60 32.25 20.76
CA ARG A 11 10.98 31.94 20.41
C ARG A 11 11.08 31.72 18.89
N PRO A 12 12.02 32.39 18.19
CA PRO A 12 12.16 32.23 16.74
C PRO A 12 12.55 30.78 16.41
N PRO A 13 12.09 30.23 15.27
CA PRO A 13 12.50 28.91 14.82
C PRO A 13 14.03 28.86 14.65
N ALA A 14 14.63 27.75 15.06
CA ALA A 14 16.08 27.57 14.99
C ALA A 14 16.57 27.78 13.54
N PRO A 15 17.66 28.54 13.31
CA PRO A 15 18.22 28.71 11.98
C PRO A 15 18.81 27.38 11.51
N GLY A 16 18.44 26.90 10.32
CA GLY A 16 19.26 25.92 9.60
C GLY A 16 18.71 24.52 9.37
N ALA A 17 17.39 24.27 9.41
CA ALA A 17 16.86 23.06 8.77
C ALA A 17 16.81 23.27 7.25
N GLN A 18 17.97 23.25 6.59
CA GLN A 18 18.04 23.30 5.13
C GLN A 18 17.35 22.04 4.59
N ARG A 19 16.14 22.19 4.05
CA ARG A 19 15.46 21.11 3.33
C ARG A 19 16.24 20.84 2.06
N VAL A 20 17.06 19.80 2.08
CA VAL A 20 17.67 19.26 0.86
C VAL A 20 16.56 18.59 0.08
N ILE A 21 16.06 19.27 -0.95
CA ILE A 21 15.11 18.68 -1.90
C ILE A 21 15.94 17.93 -2.93
N TYR A 22 15.95 16.59 -2.85
CA TYR A 22 16.39 15.80 -3.99
C TYR A 22 15.43 16.08 -5.15
N ARG A 23 15.96 16.43 -6.33
CA ARG A 23 15.16 16.71 -7.53
C ARG A 23 14.23 15.53 -7.77
N ARG A 24 12.99 15.83 -8.17
CA ARG A 24 12.00 14.84 -8.62
C ARG A 24 12.70 13.85 -9.56
N VAL A 25 12.62 12.55 -9.27
CA VAL A 25 13.00 11.54 -10.26
C VAL A 25 11.95 11.66 -11.36
N ASP A 26 12.39 12.04 -12.57
CA ASP A 26 11.49 12.22 -13.69
C ASP A 26 10.70 10.93 -13.93
N TRP A 27 9.42 11.06 -14.30
CA TRP A 27 8.60 9.91 -14.65
C TRP A 27 9.23 9.22 -15.85
N GLN A 28 9.80 8.03 -15.63
CA GLN A 28 10.23 7.19 -16.74
C GLN A 28 8.99 6.48 -17.30
N ASP A 29 8.70 6.73 -18.57
CA ASP A 29 7.81 5.85 -19.32
C ASP A 29 8.53 4.51 -19.52
N LEU A 30 8.27 3.57 -18.60
CA LEU A 30 8.86 2.24 -18.61
C LEU A 30 8.37 1.37 -19.79
N ARG A 31 7.33 1.81 -20.53
CA ARG A 31 6.70 1.06 -21.63
C ARG A 31 6.87 1.68 -23.01
N GLY A 32 7.23 2.96 -23.09
CA GLY A 32 7.45 3.71 -24.32
C GLY A 32 6.15 4.04 -25.06
N GLY A 33 5.83 5.33 -25.18
CA GLY A 33 4.71 5.85 -25.96
C GLY A 33 3.42 6.13 -25.18
N MET A 34 3.42 6.04 -23.85
CA MET A 34 2.24 6.35 -23.04
C MET A 34 2.17 7.85 -22.75
N LYS A 35 1.10 8.54 -23.18
CA LYS A 35 0.90 9.94 -22.82
C LYS A 35 0.53 10.05 -21.35
N VAL A 36 1.12 11.03 -20.65
CA VAL A 36 0.79 11.32 -19.24
C VAL A 36 -0.70 11.61 -19.04
N SER A 37 -1.38 12.18 -20.05
CA SER A 37 -2.82 12.43 -20.03
C SER A 37 -3.67 11.16 -19.86
N ASP A 38 -3.14 10.02 -20.27
CA ASP A 38 -3.86 8.74 -20.28
C ASP A 38 -3.50 7.90 -19.05
N MET A 39 -2.62 8.42 -18.17
CA MET A 39 -2.17 7.77 -16.95
C MET A 39 -3.11 8.07 -15.78
N LYS A 40 -3.47 7.02 -15.03
CA LYS A 40 -4.02 7.17 -13.68
C LYS A 40 -2.85 7.25 -12.70
N ILE A 41 -2.71 8.37 -12.00
CA ILE A 41 -1.62 8.62 -11.06
C ILE A 41 -2.15 8.53 -9.63
N ASP A 42 -1.79 7.47 -8.93
CA ASP A 42 -1.97 7.36 -7.48
C ASP A 42 -0.76 7.96 -6.76
N THR A 43 -0.99 8.66 -5.65
CA THR A 43 0.09 9.27 -4.85
C THR A 43 -0.08 8.92 -3.38
N VAL A 44 0.99 8.40 -2.80
CA VAL A 44 1.13 8.15 -1.35
C VAL A 44 2.30 8.97 -0.84
N LYS A 45 2.13 9.63 0.31
CA LYS A 45 3.22 10.33 1.00
C LYS A 45 3.63 9.53 2.22
N SER A 46 4.91 9.23 2.35
CA SER A 46 5.46 8.54 3.52
C SER A 46 6.47 9.41 4.26
N SER A 47 6.49 9.31 5.58
CA SER A 47 7.36 10.07 6.47
C SER A 47 7.80 9.22 7.65
N ASN A 48 8.87 9.63 8.33
CA ASN A 48 9.28 8.98 9.57
C ASN A 48 8.23 9.19 10.67
N SER A 49 8.04 8.18 11.52
CA SER A 49 7.06 8.25 12.61
C SER A 49 7.62 8.81 13.92
N GLY A 50 8.95 8.94 14.02
CA GLY A 50 9.68 9.12 15.28
C GLY A 50 10.14 7.82 15.93
N ILE A 51 9.61 6.67 15.49
CA ILE A 51 10.04 5.33 15.91
C ILE A 51 10.95 4.73 14.81
N LEU A 52 12.11 4.21 15.20
CA LEU A 52 13.07 3.64 14.26
C LEU A 52 12.45 2.44 13.54
N GLY A 53 12.55 2.45 12.21
CA GLY A 53 11.98 1.40 11.37
C GLY A 53 10.48 1.52 11.13
N ARG A 54 9.80 2.57 11.62
CA ARG A 54 8.37 2.80 11.43
C ARG A 54 8.09 4.05 10.62
N ALA A 55 7.31 3.91 9.56
CA ALA A 55 6.86 4.98 8.70
C ALA A 55 5.36 5.27 8.90
N ARG A 56 4.98 6.53 8.66
CA ARG A 56 3.59 6.93 8.46
C ARG A 56 3.37 7.20 6.98
N SER A 57 2.42 6.52 6.38
CA SER A 57 2.03 6.68 4.98
C SER A 57 0.60 7.23 4.91
N GLU A 58 0.36 8.18 4.02
CA GLU A 58 -0.94 8.81 3.84
C GLU A 58 -1.30 8.92 2.35
N ALA A 59 -2.55 8.59 2.02
CA ALA A 59 -3.15 8.84 0.72
C ALA A 59 -4.61 9.23 0.89
N ARG A 60 -5.05 10.29 0.22
CA ARG A 60 -6.44 10.78 0.25
C ARG A 60 -6.99 10.99 1.68
N GLY A 61 -6.13 11.42 2.62
CA GLY A 61 -6.48 11.62 4.03
C GLY A 61 -6.55 10.34 4.87
N TYR A 62 -6.29 9.16 4.30
CA TYR A 62 -6.22 7.89 5.03
C TYR A 62 -4.77 7.55 5.34
N GLY A 63 -4.51 7.29 6.62
CA GLY A 63 -3.19 6.94 7.13
C GLY A 63 -3.03 5.44 7.37
N VAL A 64 -1.83 4.93 7.11
CA VAL A 64 -1.39 3.60 7.54
C VAL A 64 0.00 3.70 8.15
N VAL A 65 0.22 2.98 9.25
CA VAL A 65 1.52 2.85 9.89
C VAL A 65 2.16 1.56 9.39
N LEU A 66 3.39 1.66 8.89
CA LEU A 66 4.11 0.53 8.34
C LEU A 66 5.48 0.39 9.00
N ASP A 67 5.77 -0.81 9.49
CA ASP A 67 7.07 -1.17 10.01
C ASP A 67 7.97 -1.77 8.92
N SER A 68 9.27 -1.60 9.09
CA SER A 68 10.26 -2.28 8.29
C SER A 68 10.06 -3.78 8.45
N SER A 69 10.00 -4.50 7.34
CA SER A 69 9.91 -5.96 7.34
C SER A 69 11.09 -6.64 8.02
N SER A 70 12.24 -5.97 8.08
CA SER A 70 13.43 -6.44 8.82
C SER A 70 13.39 -6.12 10.31
N ARG A 71 12.41 -5.33 10.76
CA ARG A 71 12.19 -4.92 12.16
C ARG A 71 10.67 -4.82 12.45
N PRO A 72 9.93 -5.94 12.38
CA PRO A 72 8.51 -5.95 12.65
C PRO A 72 8.23 -5.56 14.10
N GLN A 73 7.07 -4.94 14.33
CA GLN A 73 6.51 -4.72 15.66
C GLN A 73 5.09 -5.29 15.70
N ALA A 74 4.54 -5.52 16.89
CA ALA A 74 3.29 -6.26 17.04
C ALA A 74 2.02 -5.45 16.72
N ASP A 75 2.11 -4.12 16.66
CA ASP A 75 0.97 -3.19 16.60
C ASP A 75 0.80 -2.48 15.25
N ALA A 76 1.58 -2.85 14.22
CA ALA A 76 1.44 -2.30 12.87
C ALA A 76 1.78 -3.34 11.80
N PHE A 77 1.26 -3.15 10.59
CA PHE A 77 1.68 -3.94 9.44
C PHE A 77 3.15 -3.69 9.14
N THR A 78 3.85 -4.72 8.68
CA THR A 78 5.11 -4.54 7.98
C THR A 78 4.88 -4.03 6.56
N ASN A 79 5.91 -3.44 5.94
CA ASN A 79 5.90 -3.09 4.52
C ASN A 79 5.58 -4.30 3.62
N SER A 80 5.99 -5.50 4.04
CA SER A 80 5.73 -6.75 3.32
C SER A 80 4.28 -7.15 3.36
N GLU A 81 3.70 -7.16 4.55
CA GLU A 81 2.29 -7.51 4.74
C GLU A 81 1.40 -6.48 4.05
N ALA A 82 1.74 -5.19 4.11
CA ALA A 82 1.00 -4.17 3.39
C ALA A 82 1.07 -4.33 1.86
N PHE A 83 2.24 -4.72 1.33
CA PHE A 83 2.37 -5.06 -0.10
C PHE A 83 1.49 -6.27 -0.45
N LEU A 84 1.60 -7.37 0.30
CA LEU A 84 0.81 -8.58 0.04
C LEU A 84 -0.70 -8.33 0.22
N ALA A 85 -1.10 -7.52 1.21
CA ALA A 85 -2.48 -7.09 1.40
C ALA A 85 -2.98 -6.29 0.19
N GLY A 86 -2.16 -5.40 -0.39
CA GLY A 86 -2.47 -4.71 -1.63
C GLY A 86 -2.71 -5.67 -2.81
N VAL A 87 -1.86 -6.69 -2.96
CA VAL A 87 -1.99 -7.70 -4.03
C VAL A 87 -3.23 -8.57 -3.85
N SER A 88 -3.44 -9.14 -2.65
CA SER A 88 -4.59 -10.00 -2.37
C SER A 88 -5.93 -9.26 -2.42
N SER A 89 -6.01 -8.03 -1.90
CA SER A 89 -7.22 -7.20 -2.01
C SER A 89 -7.55 -6.81 -3.45
N CYS A 90 -6.54 -6.67 -4.32
CA CYS A 90 -6.76 -6.52 -5.76
C CYS A 90 -7.47 -7.77 -6.34
N GLY A 91 -7.02 -8.97 -5.95
CA GLY A 91 -7.69 -10.23 -6.32
C GLY A 91 -9.16 -10.28 -5.88
N VAL A 92 -9.45 -9.94 -4.61
CA VAL A 92 -10.83 -9.87 -4.09
C VAL A 92 -11.67 -8.90 -4.91
N THR A 93 -11.24 -7.65 -5.02
CA THR A 93 -12.03 -6.57 -5.65
C THR A 93 -12.24 -6.79 -7.14
N LEU A 94 -11.21 -7.27 -7.87
CA LEU A 94 -11.33 -7.58 -9.29
C LEU A 94 -12.30 -8.73 -9.56
N ILE A 95 -12.19 -9.82 -8.79
CA ILE A 95 -13.06 -10.99 -8.95
C ILE A 95 -14.49 -10.63 -8.58
N GLU A 96 -14.71 -9.89 -7.50
CA GLU A 96 -16.05 -9.44 -7.08
C GLU A 96 -16.73 -8.58 -8.14
N MET A 97 -16.01 -7.59 -8.69
CA MET A 97 -16.53 -6.77 -9.78
C MET A 97 -16.86 -7.63 -11.01
N HIS A 98 -15.97 -8.54 -11.40
CA HIS A 98 -16.20 -9.39 -12.58
C HIS A 98 -17.37 -10.36 -12.39
N ALA A 99 -17.48 -11.01 -11.22
CA ALA A 99 -18.58 -11.91 -10.91
C ALA A 99 -19.93 -11.20 -11.03
N ARG A 100 -20.03 -9.99 -10.50
CA ARG A 100 -21.23 -9.16 -10.61
C ARG A 100 -21.54 -8.82 -12.06
N ASP A 101 -20.55 -8.34 -12.81
CA ASP A 101 -20.74 -7.88 -14.18
C ASP A 101 -21.09 -9.04 -15.15
N SER A 102 -20.62 -10.27 -14.85
CA SER A 102 -20.90 -11.50 -15.61
C SER A 102 -22.11 -12.29 -15.11
N GLY A 103 -22.82 -11.83 -14.06
CA GLY A 103 -23.99 -12.52 -13.51
C GLY A 103 -23.68 -13.82 -12.76
N ILE A 104 -22.45 -14.04 -12.30
CA ILE A 104 -22.06 -15.19 -11.50
C ILE A 104 -22.52 -14.97 -10.05
N PRO A 105 -23.26 -15.90 -9.41
CA PRO A 105 -23.89 -15.70 -8.11
C PRO A 105 -22.91 -15.88 -6.93
N MET A 106 -21.71 -15.30 -7.02
CA MET A 106 -20.72 -15.33 -5.96
C MET A 106 -21.25 -14.66 -4.69
N LYS A 107 -21.16 -15.36 -3.55
CA LYS A 107 -21.64 -14.89 -2.24
C LYS A 107 -20.53 -14.31 -1.39
N ALA A 108 -19.34 -14.87 -1.48
CA ALA A 108 -18.18 -14.44 -0.72
C ALA A 108 -16.89 -14.87 -1.43
N ILE A 109 -15.82 -14.14 -1.18
CA ILE A 109 -14.47 -14.49 -1.58
C ILE A 109 -13.50 -14.14 -0.46
N GLN A 110 -12.58 -15.05 -0.18
CA GLN A 110 -11.41 -14.81 0.65
C GLN A 110 -10.16 -15.17 -0.13
N VAL A 111 -9.14 -14.32 -0.02
CA VAL A 111 -7.83 -14.55 -0.65
C VAL A 111 -6.77 -14.50 0.41
N THR A 112 -6.14 -15.65 0.65
CA THR A 112 -4.96 -15.76 1.49
C THR A 112 -3.74 -15.64 0.61
N ILE A 113 -2.79 -14.78 0.97
CA ILE A 113 -1.53 -14.61 0.24
C ILE A 113 -0.35 -14.81 1.19
N GLU A 114 0.60 -15.62 0.77
CA GLU A 114 1.81 -15.91 1.52
C GLU A 114 3.02 -15.55 0.66
N GLY A 115 3.95 -14.78 1.22
CA GLY A 115 5.19 -14.43 0.56
C GLY A 115 6.38 -14.95 1.36
N ALA A 116 7.20 -15.81 0.75
CA ALA A 116 8.41 -16.32 1.37
C ALA A 116 9.64 -15.54 0.88
N ARG A 117 10.59 -15.28 1.78
CA ARG A 117 11.87 -14.62 1.50
C ARG A 117 13.02 -15.45 2.01
N THR A 118 14.18 -15.32 1.37
CA THR A 118 15.41 -15.92 1.90
C THR A 118 16.06 -14.94 2.87
N ALA A 119 16.83 -15.47 3.84
CA ALA A 119 17.63 -14.63 4.73
C ALA A 119 18.68 -13.81 3.96
N ALA A 120 19.15 -14.30 2.81
CA ALA A 120 20.12 -13.62 1.95
C ALA A 120 19.51 -12.42 1.19
N GLU A 121 18.22 -12.48 0.85
CA GLU A 121 17.50 -11.43 0.10
C GLU A 121 16.22 -10.99 0.84
N PRO A 122 16.33 -10.36 2.03
CA PRO A 122 15.18 -10.05 2.88
C PRO A 122 14.22 -9.00 2.29
N ASN A 123 14.63 -8.33 1.21
CA ASN A 123 13.83 -7.33 0.50
C ASN A 123 13.10 -7.89 -0.73
N ARG A 124 13.25 -9.18 -1.04
CA ARG A 124 12.65 -9.82 -2.22
C ARG A 124 11.90 -11.08 -1.82
N PHE A 125 10.69 -11.24 -2.36
CA PHE A 125 9.98 -12.51 -2.27
C PHE A 125 10.56 -13.52 -3.28
N ALA A 126 10.96 -14.67 -2.77
CA ALA A 126 11.40 -15.82 -3.56
C ALA A 126 10.19 -16.63 -4.07
N MET A 127 9.10 -16.65 -3.31
CA MET A 127 7.85 -17.31 -3.65
C MET A 127 6.67 -16.48 -3.16
N VAL A 128 5.60 -16.47 -3.95
CA VAL A 128 4.30 -15.94 -3.55
C VAL A 128 3.25 -17.00 -3.89
N THR A 129 2.45 -17.38 -2.89
CA THR A 129 1.33 -18.31 -3.04
C THR A 129 0.04 -17.56 -2.73
N MET A 130 -0.98 -17.76 -3.55
CA MET A 130 -2.32 -17.20 -3.32
C MET A 130 -3.36 -18.32 -3.34
N THR A 131 -4.16 -18.39 -2.29
CA THR A 131 -5.28 -19.34 -2.14
C THR A 131 -6.58 -18.58 -2.19
N PHE A 132 -7.47 -18.98 -3.08
CA PHE A 132 -8.79 -18.36 -3.30
C PHE A 132 -9.88 -19.29 -2.79
N GLU A 133 -10.69 -18.79 -1.86
CA GLU A 133 -11.84 -19.49 -1.31
C GLU A 133 -13.09 -18.72 -1.74
N ILE A 134 -13.89 -19.31 -2.65
CA ILE A 134 -15.04 -18.64 -3.28
C ILE A 134 -16.31 -19.42 -2.98
N ALA A 135 -17.29 -18.74 -2.38
CA ALA A 135 -18.57 -19.35 -1.99
C ALA A 135 -19.69 -18.97 -2.97
N GLY A 136 -20.64 -19.89 -3.17
CA GLY A 136 -21.84 -19.66 -3.98
C GLY A 136 -21.67 -19.92 -5.48
N VAL A 137 -20.55 -20.50 -5.90
CA VAL A 137 -20.23 -20.78 -7.31
C VAL A 137 -19.93 -22.27 -7.51
N SER A 138 -20.02 -22.74 -8.75
CA SER A 138 -19.43 -24.03 -9.15
C SER A 138 -17.90 -23.92 -9.27
N GLN A 139 -17.20 -25.06 -9.28
CA GLN A 139 -15.75 -25.06 -9.51
C GLN A 139 -15.38 -24.39 -10.84
N SER A 140 -16.12 -24.66 -11.92
CA SER A 140 -15.86 -24.06 -13.24
C SER A 140 -15.99 -22.53 -13.24
N GLN A 141 -16.97 -22.00 -12.50
CA GLN A 141 -17.12 -20.56 -12.30
C GLN A 141 -15.98 -19.99 -11.45
N ALA A 142 -15.56 -20.71 -10.40
CA ALA A 142 -14.41 -20.31 -9.59
C ALA A 142 -13.11 -20.23 -10.43
N ASP A 143 -12.88 -21.22 -11.29
CA ASP A 143 -11.73 -21.27 -12.18
C ASP A 143 -11.74 -20.11 -13.19
N GLU A 144 -12.90 -19.80 -13.77
CA GLU A 144 -13.11 -18.65 -14.65
C GLU A 144 -12.77 -17.32 -13.95
N LEU A 145 -13.31 -17.12 -12.74
CA LEU A 145 -13.05 -15.92 -11.94
C LEU A 145 -11.56 -15.77 -11.61
N VAL A 146 -10.90 -16.85 -11.19
CA VAL A 146 -9.46 -16.82 -10.88
C VAL A 146 -8.62 -16.59 -12.13
N ALA A 147 -9.03 -17.12 -13.30
CA ALA A 147 -8.36 -16.85 -14.57
C ALA A 147 -8.42 -15.36 -14.95
N THR A 148 -9.52 -14.67 -14.65
CA THR A 148 -9.63 -13.21 -14.85
C THR A 148 -8.57 -12.44 -14.06
N TYR A 149 -8.31 -12.83 -12.80
CA TYR A 149 -7.27 -12.20 -11.99
C TYR A 149 -5.87 -12.42 -12.57
N ARG A 150 -5.56 -13.65 -13.03
CA ARG A 150 -4.24 -13.97 -13.61
C ARG A 150 -3.95 -13.26 -14.94
N GLY A 151 -4.99 -12.85 -15.67
CA GLY A 151 -4.87 -12.15 -16.94
C GLY A 151 -4.68 -10.63 -16.85
N ARG A 152 -4.62 -10.06 -15.64
CA ARG A 152 -4.46 -8.62 -15.38
C ARG A 152 -3.16 -8.34 -14.63
#